data_AF-A0A936NEX1-F1
#
_entry.id   AF-A0A936NEX1-F1
#
_cell.length_a   1.000
_cell.length_b   1.000
_cell.length_c   1.000
_cell.angle_alpha   90.00
_cell.angle_beta   90.00
_cell.angle_gamma   90.00
#
_symmetry.space_group_name_H-M   'P 1'
#
loop_
_entity.id
_entity.type
_entity.pdbx_description
1 polymer ?
#
loop_
_entity_poly.entity_id
_entity_poly.type
_entity_poly.pdbx_seq_one_letter_code
_entity_poly.pdbx_strand_id
1 'polypeptide(L)'
;MSRRTDDRKTRKPARPSSGRSTQPTLADERSAAQAGAAERKAAAQARLDERFGDDTPGSALIVASWVAAAAVTLTGLAGWAFGGPFEIAALIVSLVLFFAGMVICTIGFVVAASRSRRDQLDLGRLALLTGVAPRRVRNSLFGALVVQIIGGLVPAIATKGLELDFGTLVPLVGVGLIFWWGAAYGDFPPRPELAR
;
A
#
# COMPACT_ATOMS: atom_id res chain seq x y z
N MET A 1 52.13 -64.30 48.91
CA MET A 1 51.01 -64.04 47.97
C MET A 1 49.86 -63.46 48.79
N SER A 2 49.62 -62.13 48.81
CA SER A 2 48.88 -61.32 47.80
C SER A 2 47.41 -61.82 47.72
N ARG A 3 46.34 -61.08 48.02
CA ARG A 3 45.88 -59.74 47.59
C ARG A 3 44.67 -59.38 48.46
N ARG A 4 44.57 -58.17 49.03
CA ARG A 4 44.10 -56.89 48.44
C ARG A 4 42.63 -56.65 48.80
N THR A 5 42.49 -55.73 49.75
CA THR A 5 41.31 -54.99 50.18
C THR A 5 40.46 -54.49 49.02
N ASP A 6 39.14 -54.68 49.12
CA ASP A 6 38.18 -54.10 48.17
C ASP A 6 37.42 -52.96 48.86
N ASP A 7 37.60 -51.77 48.27
CA ASP A 7 37.31 -50.46 48.82
C ASP A 7 35.94 -50.02 48.29
N ARG A 8 34.89 -50.17 49.11
CA ARG A 8 33.51 -49.91 48.71
C ARG A 8 33.23 -48.40 48.66
N LYS A 9 33.68 -47.74 47.59
CA LYS A 9 33.36 -46.34 47.28
C LYS A 9 31.85 -46.16 47.04
N THR A 10 31.19 -45.49 47.97
CA THR A 10 29.82 -44.98 47.89
C THR A 10 29.69 -43.96 46.75
N ARG A 11 29.12 -44.39 45.61
CA ARG A 11 28.74 -43.47 44.52
C ARG A 11 27.50 -42.68 44.95
N LYS A 12 27.70 -41.39 45.23
CA LYS A 12 26.66 -40.37 45.42
C LYS A 12 25.82 -40.25 44.12
N PRO A 13 24.49 -40.34 44.15
CA PRO A 13 23.69 -40.17 42.94
C PRO A 13 23.81 -38.74 42.42
N ALA A 14 24.12 -38.62 41.13
CA ALA A 14 24.16 -37.35 40.42
C ALA A 14 22.75 -36.73 40.44
N ARG A 15 22.67 -35.46 40.90
CA ARG A 15 21.46 -34.64 40.75
C ARG A 15 21.08 -34.58 39.27
N PRO A 16 19.83 -34.87 38.88
CA PRO A 16 19.38 -34.57 37.52
C PRO A 16 19.55 -33.07 37.29
N SER A 17 20.33 -32.70 36.28
CA SER A 17 20.42 -31.34 35.78
C SER A 17 19.01 -30.92 35.39
N SER A 18 18.46 -29.93 36.09
CA SER A 18 17.21 -29.31 35.65
C SER A 18 17.48 -28.72 34.28
N GLY A 19 16.92 -29.37 33.25
CA GLY A 19 16.82 -28.81 31.92
C GLY A 19 16.14 -27.46 32.09
N ARG A 20 16.94 -26.41 32.00
CA ARG A 20 16.46 -25.04 31.98
C ARG A 20 15.62 -24.97 30.72
N SER A 21 14.30 -25.11 30.87
CA SER A 21 13.34 -24.84 29.81
C SER A 21 13.61 -23.40 29.39
N THR A 22 14.34 -23.22 28.29
CA THR A 22 14.53 -21.93 27.66
C THR A 22 13.14 -21.51 27.20
N GLN A 23 12.40 -20.83 28.09
CA GLN A 23 11.16 -20.21 27.67
C GLN A 23 11.54 -19.24 26.56
N PRO A 24 10.91 -19.34 25.38
CA PRO A 24 11.18 -18.44 24.28
C PRO A 24 11.01 -17.01 24.79
N THR A 25 11.98 -16.16 24.47
CA THR A 25 11.89 -14.77 24.90
C THR A 25 10.70 -14.11 24.20
N LEU A 26 10.12 -13.06 24.79
CA LEU A 26 9.06 -12.29 24.13
C LEU A 26 9.48 -11.77 22.74
N ALA A 27 10.79 -11.64 22.49
CA ALA A 27 11.34 -11.31 21.18
C ALA A 27 11.23 -12.47 20.19
N ASP A 28 11.45 -13.71 20.62
CA ASP A 28 11.32 -14.93 19.81
C ASP A 28 9.84 -15.22 19.47
N GLU A 29 8.92 -14.99 20.40
CA GLU A 29 7.49 -15.13 20.14
C GLU A 29 6.98 -14.07 19.14
N ARG A 30 7.45 -12.82 19.27
CA ARG A 30 7.12 -11.75 18.32
C ARG A 30 7.71 -12.00 16.94
N SER A 31 8.94 -12.47 16.85
CA SER A 31 9.59 -12.77 15.56
C SER A 31 8.89 -13.94 14.87
N ALA A 32 8.53 -15.00 15.59
CA ALA A 32 7.73 -16.10 15.06
C ALA A 32 6.34 -15.66 14.60
N ALA A 33 5.65 -14.81 15.38
CA ALA A 33 4.37 -14.24 14.99
C ALA A 33 4.48 -13.33 13.75
N GLN A 34 5.55 -12.53 13.65
CA GLN A 34 5.84 -11.69 12.48
C GLN A 34 6.17 -12.52 11.24
N ALA A 35 6.94 -13.60 11.38
CA ALA A 35 7.26 -14.52 10.30
C ALA A 35 5.99 -15.17 9.74
N GLY A 36 5.13 -15.73 10.62
CA GLY A 36 3.85 -16.30 10.18
C GLY A 36 2.89 -15.26 9.60
N ALA A 37 2.94 -14.01 10.05
CA ALA A 37 2.20 -12.92 9.42
C ALA A 37 2.75 -12.54 8.03
N ALA A 38 4.08 -12.53 7.87
CA ALA A 38 4.75 -12.26 6.60
C ALA A 38 4.49 -13.36 5.57
N GLU A 39 4.54 -14.62 5.97
CA GLU A 39 4.20 -15.78 5.12
C GLU A 39 2.75 -15.72 4.64
N ARG A 40 1.80 -15.44 5.55
CA ARG A 40 0.38 -15.28 5.17
C ARG A 40 0.18 -14.14 4.17
N LYS A 41 0.88 -13.01 4.35
CA LYS A 41 0.86 -11.89 3.40
C LYS A 41 1.48 -12.27 2.06
N ALA A 42 2.60 -13.00 2.07
CA ALA A 42 3.26 -13.47 0.85
C ALA A 42 2.38 -14.46 0.07
N ALA A 43 1.74 -15.41 0.76
CA ALA A 43 0.81 -16.34 0.14
C ALA A 43 -0.43 -15.64 -0.43
N ALA A 44 -1.00 -14.67 0.29
CA ALA A 44 -2.09 -13.84 -0.23
C ALA A 44 -1.65 -13.06 -1.48
N GLN A 45 -0.41 -12.57 -1.49
CA GLN A 45 0.14 -11.85 -2.63
C GLN A 45 0.33 -12.76 -3.85
N ALA A 46 0.87 -13.96 -3.65
CA ALA A 46 1.03 -14.94 -4.71
C ALA A 46 -0.31 -15.29 -5.37
N ARG A 47 -1.39 -15.44 -4.59
CA ARG A 47 -2.74 -15.66 -5.15
C ARG A 47 -3.23 -14.49 -6.01
N LEU A 48 -2.97 -13.26 -5.59
CA LEU A 48 -3.36 -12.08 -6.37
C LEU A 48 -2.53 -12.01 -7.66
N ASP A 49 -1.23 -12.25 -7.57
CA ASP A 49 -0.35 -12.25 -8.74
C ASP A 49 -0.74 -13.36 -9.72
N GLU A 50 -1.14 -14.54 -9.25
CA GLU A 50 -1.68 -15.63 -10.08
C GLU A 50 -3.04 -15.27 -10.71
N ARG A 51 -3.94 -14.63 -9.94
CA ARG A 51 -5.27 -14.23 -10.41
C ARG A 51 -5.22 -13.12 -11.47
N PHE A 52 -4.34 -12.15 -11.29
CA PHE A 52 -4.21 -11.01 -12.20
C PHE A 52 -3.23 -11.26 -13.34
N GLY A 53 -2.31 -12.22 -13.19
CA GLY A 53 -1.33 -12.60 -14.21
C GLY A 53 -0.48 -11.42 -14.72
N ASP A 54 0.04 -11.57 -15.93
CA ASP A 54 0.80 -10.51 -16.62
C ASP A 54 -0.12 -9.41 -17.18
N ASP A 55 -1.37 -9.74 -17.54
CA ASP A 55 -2.40 -8.80 -18.00
C ASP A 55 -3.09 -8.11 -16.82
N THR A 56 -2.32 -7.34 -16.07
CA THR A 56 -2.84 -6.57 -14.94
C THR A 56 -3.91 -5.58 -15.43
N PRO A 57 -5.19 -5.77 -15.05
CA PRO A 57 -6.26 -4.90 -15.51
C PRO A 57 -6.09 -3.49 -14.95
N GLY A 58 -6.46 -2.49 -15.75
CA GLY A 58 -6.33 -1.08 -15.37
C GLY A 58 -4.94 -0.47 -15.61
N SER A 59 -4.13 -1.03 -16.50
CA SER A 59 -2.88 -0.41 -16.98
C SER A 59 -3.10 1.05 -17.43
N ALA A 60 -4.21 1.34 -18.10
CA ALA A 60 -4.59 2.70 -18.48
C ALA A 60 -4.74 3.65 -17.27
N LEU A 61 -5.24 3.18 -16.13
CA LEU A 61 -5.36 4.00 -14.91
C LEU A 61 -3.98 4.27 -14.30
N ILE A 62 -3.07 3.28 -14.36
CA ILE A 62 -1.68 3.45 -13.91
C ILE A 62 -0.98 4.49 -14.79
N VAL A 63 -1.10 4.37 -16.11
CA VAL A 63 -0.53 5.36 -17.05
C VAL A 63 -1.13 6.73 -16.81
N ALA A 64 -2.46 6.84 -16.66
CA ALA A 64 -3.12 8.10 -16.34
C ALA A 64 -2.61 8.73 -15.04
N SER A 65 -2.35 7.92 -14.01
CA SER A 65 -1.80 8.44 -12.74
C SER A 65 -0.40 9.02 -12.90
N TRP A 66 0.45 8.38 -13.71
CA TRP A 66 1.80 8.87 -14.01
C TRP A 66 1.79 10.07 -14.95
N VAL A 67 0.89 10.11 -15.93
CA VAL A 67 0.70 11.28 -16.80
C VAL A 67 0.26 12.48 -15.98
N ALA A 68 -0.70 12.32 -15.06
CA ALA A 68 -1.11 13.37 -14.15
C ALA A 68 0.04 13.83 -13.24
N ALA A 69 0.85 12.89 -12.74
CA ALA A 69 2.04 13.19 -11.94
C ALA A 69 3.08 13.99 -12.72
N ALA A 70 3.37 13.58 -13.96
CA ALA A 70 4.29 14.29 -14.84
C ALA A 70 3.77 15.68 -15.19
N ALA A 71 2.48 15.80 -15.56
CA ALA A 71 1.86 17.07 -15.90
C ALA A 71 2.01 18.09 -14.76
N VAL A 72 1.58 17.75 -13.54
CA VAL A 72 1.66 18.68 -12.41
C VAL A 72 3.10 19.02 -12.03
N THR A 73 4.00 18.04 -12.07
CA THR A 73 5.40 18.26 -11.69
C THR A 73 6.09 19.16 -12.71
N LEU A 74 5.88 18.93 -14.00
CA LEU A 74 6.49 19.73 -15.07
C LEU A 74 5.93 21.16 -15.09
N THR A 75 4.60 21.32 -14.98
CA THR A 75 4.00 22.65 -14.98
C THR A 75 4.32 23.41 -13.70
N GLY A 76 4.33 22.74 -12.54
CA GLY A 76 4.71 23.34 -11.27
C GLY A 76 6.18 23.79 -11.25
N LEU A 77 7.08 22.95 -11.75
CA LEU A 77 8.51 23.30 -11.86
C LEU A 77 8.75 24.44 -12.85
N ALA A 78 8.05 24.44 -13.99
CA ALA A 78 8.14 25.53 -14.96
C ALA A 78 7.59 26.85 -14.40
N GLY A 79 6.46 26.81 -13.69
CA GLY A 79 5.89 27.96 -12.98
C GLY A 79 6.89 28.53 -11.98
N TRP A 80 7.48 27.68 -11.15
CA TRP A 80 8.50 28.09 -10.18
C TRP A 80 9.77 28.69 -10.82
N ALA A 81 10.26 28.09 -11.91
CA ALA A 81 11.53 28.51 -12.52
C ALA A 81 11.41 29.76 -13.40
N PHE A 82 10.28 29.93 -14.11
CA PHE A 82 10.12 30.97 -15.13
C PHE A 82 9.08 32.03 -14.77
N GLY A 83 8.16 31.74 -13.85
CA GLY A 83 7.09 32.65 -13.42
C GLY A 83 6.09 33.03 -14.52
N GLY A 84 5.19 33.96 -14.20
CA GLY A 84 4.31 34.63 -15.16
C GLY A 84 3.37 33.68 -15.93
N PRO A 85 3.44 33.56 -17.26
CA PRO A 85 2.51 32.74 -18.04
C PRO A 85 2.57 31.25 -17.68
N PHE A 86 3.70 30.77 -17.15
CA PHE A 86 3.84 29.38 -16.72
C PHE A 86 3.07 29.08 -15.41
N GLU A 87 2.86 30.08 -14.56
CA GLU A 87 2.04 29.96 -13.35
C GLU A 87 0.56 29.78 -13.74
N ILE A 88 0.08 30.58 -14.71
CA ILE A 88 -1.27 30.45 -15.26
C ILE A 88 -1.46 29.08 -15.92
N ALA A 89 -0.47 28.60 -16.67
CA ALA A 89 -0.53 27.25 -17.26
C ALA A 89 -0.62 26.16 -16.17
N ALA A 90 0.19 26.27 -15.10
CA ALA A 90 0.13 25.35 -13.96
C ALA A 90 -1.22 25.39 -13.24
N LEU A 91 -1.82 26.57 -13.11
CA LEU A 91 -3.16 26.75 -12.56
C LEU A 91 -4.22 26.03 -13.41
N ILE A 92 -4.21 26.24 -14.73
CA ILE A 92 -5.16 25.60 -15.66
C ILE A 92 -5.04 24.08 -15.58
N VAL A 93 -3.81 23.56 -15.63
CA VAL A 93 -3.55 22.11 -15.50
C VAL A 93 -4.07 21.60 -14.15
N SER A 94 -3.82 22.31 -13.05
CA SER A 94 -4.28 21.91 -11.73
C SER A 94 -5.81 21.85 -11.64
N LEU A 95 -6.51 22.84 -12.20
CA LEU A 95 -7.98 22.86 -12.26
C LEU A 95 -8.53 21.71 -13.10
N VAL A 96 -7.96 21.47 -14.28
CA VAL A 96 -8.39 20.36 -15.15
C VAL A 96 -8.21 19.02 -14.43
N LEU A 97 -7.05 18.79 -13.80
CA LEU A 97 -6.77 17.56 -13.05
C LEU A 97 -7.70 17.43 -11.84
N PHE A 98 -7.99 18.52 -11.14
CA PHE A 98 -8.92 18.53 -10.01
C PHE A 98 -10.33 18.12 -10.42
N PHE A 99 -10.90 18.76 -11.45
CA PHE A 99 -12.24 18.40 -11.94
C PHE A 99 -12.28 16.98 -12.52
N ALA A 100 -11.23 16.58 -13.25
CA ALA A 100 -11.10 15.19 -13.70
C ALA A 100 -11.09 14.22 -12.51
N GLY A 101 -10.35 14.56 -11.44
CA GLY A 101 -10.32 13.80 -10.20
C GLY A 101 -11.69 13.68 -9.54
N MET A 102 -12.47 14.76 -9.50
CA MET A 102 -13.85 14.72 -9.01
C MET A 102 -14.71 13.74 -9.81
N VAL A 103 -14.67 13.82 -11.14
CA VAL A 103 -15.43 12.92 -12.03
C VAL A 103 -15.01 11.46 -11.80
N ILE A 104 -13.71 11.19 -11.73
CA ILE A 104 -13.17 9.85 -11.48
C ILE A 104 -13.61 9.34 -10.10
N CYS A 105 -13.57 10.17 -9.07
CA CYS A 105 -14.08 9.82 -7.73
C CYS A 105 -15.57 9.45 -7.78
N THR A 106 -16.39 10.22 -8.49
CA THR A 106 -17.81 9.92 -8.67
C THR A 106 -18.02 8.59 -9.39
N ILE A 107 -17.27 8.32 -10.47
CA ILE A 107 -17.31 7.04 -11.20
C ILE A 107 -16.93 5.90 -10.26
N GLY A 108 -15.80 6.02 -9.55
CA GLY A 108 -15.36 5.03 -8.57
C GLY A 108 -16.40 4.77 -7.49
N PHE A 109 -17.10 5.82 -7.04
CA PHE A 109 -18.15 5.72 -6.02
C PHE A 109 -19.37 4.96 -6.53
N VAL A 110 -19.83 5.27 -7.74
CA VAL A 110 -20.96 4.56 -8.38
C VAL A 110 -20.61 3.09 -8.61
N VAL A 111 -19.40 2.80 -9.08
CA VAL A 111 -18.91 1.43 -9.26
C VAL A 111 -18.87 0.68 -7.93
N ALA A 112 -18.29 1.29 -6.89
CA ALA A 112 -18.25 0.72 -5.55
C ALA A 112 -19.66 0.47 -4.98
N ALA A 113 -20.58 1.43 -5.13
CA ALA A 113 -21.97 1.29 -4.67
C ALA A 113 -22.70 0.14 -5.38
N SER A 114 -22.50 -0.02 -6.68
CA SER A 114 -23.07 -1.15 -7.44
C SER A 114 -22.52 -2.51 -6.98
N ARG A 115 -21.25 -2.53 -6.57
CA ARG A 115 -20.52 -3.73 -6.16
C ARG A 115 -20.77 -4.10 -4.71
N SER A 116 -21.04 -3.13 -3.84
CA SER A 116 -21.42 -3.31 -2.43
C SER A 116 -22.63 -4.23 -2.25
N ARG A 117 -23.49 -4.35 -3.27
CA ARG A 117 -24.64 -5.27 -3.26
C ARG A 117 -24.24 -6.75 -3.38
N ARG A 118 -23.07 -7.04 -3.94
CA ARG A 118 -22.57 -8.40 -4.25
C ARG A 118 -21.39 -8.80 -3.37
N ASP A 119 -20.52 -7.85 -3.06
CA ASP A 119 -19.26 -8.09 -2.36
C ASP A 119 -19.21 -7.33 -1.03
N GLN A 120 -18.49 -7.89 -0.05
CA GLN A 120 -18.18 -7.18 1.19
C GLN A 120 -17.06 -6.16 0.95
N LEU A 121 -17.46 -4.92 0.66
CA LEU A 121 -16.52 -3.81 0.54
C LEU A 121 -16.14 -3.27 1.91
N ASP A 122 -14.89 -3.50 2.28
CA ASP A 122 -14.24 -2.82 3.40
C ASP A 122 -13.56 -1.56 2.86
N LEU A 123 -13.99 -0.37 3.33
CA LEU A 123 -13.43 0.92 2.92
C LEU A 123 -11.92 0.98 3.15
N GLY A 124 -11.40 0.34 4.21
CA GLY A 124 -9.97 0.33 4.49
C GLY A 124 -9.19 -0.46 3.44
N ARG A 125 -9.73 -1.60 3.00
CA ARG A 125 -9.10 -2.44 1.96
C ARG A 125 -9.24 -1.83 0.58
N LEU A 126 -10.35 -1.15 0.33
CA LEU A 126 -10.62 -0.44 -0.91
C LEU A 126 -9.71 0.78 -1.08
N ALA A 127 -9.61 1.62 -0.05
CA ALA A 127 -8.82 2.86 -0.10
C ALA A 127 -7.31 2.61 -0.12
N LEU A 128 -6.84 1.59 0.61
CA LEU A 128 -5.41 1.25 0.69
C LEU A 128 -4.99 0.14 -0.28
N LEU A 129 -5.92 -0.42 -1.05
CA LEU A 129 -5.69 -1.57 -1.94
C LEU A 129 -5.04 -2.76 -1.20
N THR A 130 -5.36 -2.93 0.09
CA THR A 130 -4.67 -3.88 0.96
C THR A 130 -5.24 -5.28 0.80
N GLY A 131 -4.45 -6.18 0.21
CA GLY A 131 -4.85 -7.56 -0.01
C GLY A 131 -6.02 -7.71 -0.98
N VAL A 132 -6.17 -6.73 -1.89
CA VAL A 132 -7.17 -6.72 -2.99
C VAL A 132 -6.51 -6.38 -4.34
N ALA A 133 -5.24 -5.96 -4.34
CA ALA A 133 -4.49 -5.55 -5.52
C ALA A 133 -3.07 -6.14 -5.50
N PRO A 134 -2.46 -6.40 -6.67
CA PRO A 134 -1.03 -6.71 -6.77
C PRO A 134 -0.16 -5.59 -6.18
N ARG A 135 0.95 -5.93 -5.52
CA ARG A 135 1.88 -4.95 -4.93
C ARG A 135 2.44 -4.00 -5.98
N ARG A 136 2.63 -4.48 -7.22
CA ARG A 136 3.09 -3.67 -8.36
C ARG A 136 2.13 -2.51 -8.65
N VAL A 137 0.84 -2.80 -8.78
CA VAL A 137 -0.19 -1.78 -9.02
C VAL A 137 -0.28 -0.82 -7.85
N ARG A 138 -0.37 -1.36 -6.63
CA ARG A 138 -0.49 -0.56 -5.43
C ARG A 138 0.68 0.42 -5.31
N ASN A 139 1.91 -0.07 -5.44
CA ASN A 139 3.10 0.77 -5.33
C ASN A 139 3.18 1.80 -6.47
N SER A 140 2.72 1.46 -7.68
CA SER A 140 2.72 2.39 -8.81
C SER A 140 1.72 3.53 -8.60
N LEU A 141 0.47 3.22 -8.22
CA LEU A 141 -0.56 4.24 -7.99
C LEU A 141 -0.24 5.13 -6.79
N PHE A 142 0.18 4.54 -5.66
CA PHE A 142 0.62 5.33 -4.50
C PHE A 142 1.93 6.08 -4.77
N GLY A 143 2.83 5.51 -5.57
CA GLY A 143 4.05 6.18 -6.01
C GLY A 143 3.74 7.42 -6.84
N ALA A 144 2.87 7.31 -7.83
CA ALA A 144 2.41 8.44 -8.64
C ALA A 144 1.71 9.51 -7.79
N LEU A 145 0.89 9.10 -6.80
CA LEU A 145 0.26 10.03 -5.86
C LEU A 145 1.29 10.79 -5.02
N VAL A 146 2.31 10.11 -4.49
CA VAL A 146 3.39 10.76 -3.73
C VAL A 146 4.14 11.76 -4.62
N VAL A 147 4.42 11.40 -5.87
CA VAL A 147 5.04 12.32 -6.84
C VAL A 147 4.15 13.52 -7.11
N GLN A 148 2.83 13.34 -7.26
CA GLN A 148 1.89 14.46 -7.42
C GLN A 148 1.90 15.39 -6.21
N ILE A 149 1.89 14.84 -5.00
CA ILE A 149 1.93 15.64 -3.77
C ILE A 149 3.22 16.45 -3.71
N ILE A 150 4.38 15.82 -3.95
CA ILE A 150 5.67 16.52 -3.92
C ILE A 150 5.74 17.56 -5.04
N GLY A 151 5.37 17.18 -6.26
CA GLY A 151 5.41 18.02 -7.45
C GLY A 151 4.45 19.21 -7.42
N GLY A 152 3.33 19.10 -6.69
CA GLY A 152 2.42 20.23 -6.45
C GLY A 152 2.81 21.06 -5.23
N LEU A 153 3.19 20.43 -4.12
CA LEU A 153 3.44 21.10 -2.84
C LEU A 153 4.77 21.85 -2.80
N VAL A 154 5.85 21.27 -3.32
CA VAL A 154 7.18 21.89 -3.24
C VAL A 154 7.25 23.21 -4.03
N PRO A 155 6.79 23.28 -5.29
CA PRO A 155 6.73 24.54 -6.01
C PRO A 155 5.84 25.56 -5.32
N ALA A 156 4.68 25.14 -4.80
CA ALA A 156 3.74 26.03 -4.11
C ALA A 156 4.34 26.68 -2.86
N ILE A 157 5.07 25.93 -2.03
CA ILE A 157 5.77 26.48 -0.86
C ILE A 157 6.87 27.46 -1.29
N ALA A 158 7.54 27.18 -2.41
CA ALA A 158 8.67 27.99 -2.87
C ALA A 158 8.24 29.32 -3.51
N THR A 159 7.06 29.38 -4.12
CA THR A 159 6.49 30.60 -4.70
C THR A 159 5.64 31.35 -3.67
N LYS A 160 5.86 32.65 -3.50
CA LYS A 160 5.11 33.48 -2.53
C LYS A 160 3.73 33.96 -3.02
N GLY A 161 3.22 33.44 -4.14
CA GLY A 161 1.96 33.86 -4.77
C GLY A 161 0.81 32.89 -4.54
N LEU A 162 -0.41 33.41 -4.39
CA LEU A 162 -1.67 32.65 -4.23
C LEU A 162 -1.98 31.70 -5.41
N GLU A 163 -1.33 31.88 -6.56
CA GLU A 163 -1.66 31.16 -7.80
C GLU A 163 -1.12 29.71 -7.83
N LEU A 164 -0.06 29.39 -7.07
CA LEU A 164 0.45 28.02 -6.95
C LEU A 164 -0.20 27.18 -5.85
N ASP A 165 -0.96 27.78 -4.92
CA ASP A 165 -1.64 27.03 -3.85
C ASP A 165 -2.65 26.00 -4.40
N PHE A 166 -3.17 26.20 -5.60
CA PHE A 166 -4.06 25.26 -6.29
C PHE A 166 -3.39 23.93 -6.65
N GLY A 167 -2.05 23.86 -6.66
CA GLY A 167 -1.31 22.61 -6.80
C GLY A 167 -1.62 21.59 -5.69
N THR A 168 -2.08 22.06 -4.52
CA THR A 168 -2.51 21.20 -3.41
C THR A 168 -3.82 20.45 -3.67
N LEU A 169 -4.60 20.85 -4.67
CA LEU A 169 -5.85 20.20 -5.05
C LEU A 169 -5.63 19.02 -6.01
N VAL A 170 -4.48 18.98 -6.68
CA VAL A 170 -4.15 17.96 -7.68
C VAL A 170 -4.14 16.52 -7.15
N PRO A 171 -3.74 16.22 -5.89
CA PRO A 171 -3.78 14.86 -5.36
C PRO A 171 -5.15 14.16 -5.47
N LEU A 172 -6.23 14.93 -5.67
CA LEU A 172 -7.58 14.39 -5.86
C LEU A 172 -7.67 13.45 -7.07
N VAL A 173 -6.94 13.71 -8.16
CA VAL A 173 -6.94 12.80 -9.33
C VAL A 173 -6.26 11.48 -9.01
N GLY A 174 -5.13 11.51 -8.28
CA GLY A 174 -4.44 10.31 -7.84
C GLY A 174 -5.29 9.48 -6.86
N VAL A 175 -5.95 10.14 -5.90
CA VAL A 175 -6.88 9.48 -4.96
C VAL A 175 -8.06 8.87 -5.71
N GLY A 176 -8.66 9.60 -6.66
CA GLY A 176 -9.76 9.10 -7.48
C GLY A 176 -9.38 7.87 -8.29
N LEU A 177 -8.20 7.87 -8.92
CA LEU A 177 -7.71 6.72 -9.69
C LEU A 177 -7.44 5.50 -8.81
N ILE A 178 -6.88 5.68 -7.60
CA ILE A 178 -6.70 4.60 -6.62
C ILE A 178 -8.06 4.00 -6.24
N PHE A 179 -9.03 4.87 -5.92
CA PHE A 179 -10.36 4.45 -5.52
C PHE A 179 -11.11 3.74 -6.65
N TRP A 180 -11.06 4.28 -7.86
CA TRP A 180 -11.69 3.66 -9.03
C TRP A 180 -11.06 2.32 -9.38
N TRP A 181 -9.72 2.21 -9.38
CA TRP A 181 -9.06 0.93 -9.62
C TRP A 181 -9.48 -0.12 -8.58
N GLY A 182 -9.49 0.27 -7.30
CA GLY A 182 -9.95 -0.60 -6.22
C GLY A 182 -11.39 -1.06 -6.41
N ALA A 183 -12.29 -0.15 -6.78
CA ALA A 183 -13.71 -0.45 -6.96
C ALA A 183 -13.95 -1.38 -8.17
N ALA A 184 -13.29 -1.09 -9.29
CA ALA A 184 -13.50 -1.79 -10.56
C ALA A 184 -12.83 -3.16 -10.60
N TYR A 185 -11.59 -3.27 -10.10
CA TYR A 185 -10.74 -4.44 -10.31
C TYR A 185 -10.33 -5.16 -9.03
N GLY A 186 -10.49 -4.53 -7.86
CA GLY A 186 -10.04 -5.12 -6.59
C GLY A 186 -10.68 -6.47 -6.32
N ASP A 187 -9.94 -7.42 -5.77
CA ASP A 187 -10.50 -8.72 -5.40
C ASP A 187 -11.16 -8.67 -4.02
N PHE A 188 -12.49 -8.82 -3.96
CA PHE A 188 -13.27 -8.79 -2.71
C PHE A 188 -14.01 -10.10 -2.49
N PRO A 189 -14.12 -10.56 -1.23
CA PRO A 189 -14.91 -11.74 -0.91
C PRO A 189 -16.41 -11.49 -1.16
N PRO A 190 -17.15 -12.49 -1.65
CA PRO A 190 -18.59 -12.39 -1.85
C PRO A 190 -19.33 -12.25 -0.51
N ARG A 191 -20.53 -11.67 -0.55
CA ARG A 191 -21.34 -11.47 0.67
C ARG A 191 -21.79 -12.82 1.26
N PRO A 192 -21.58 -13.08 2.58
CA PRO A 192 -21.93 -14.36 3.23
C PRO A 192 -23.41 -14.75 3.11
N GLU A 193 -24.27 -13.75 2.99
CA GLU A 193 -25.73 -13.88 2.87
C GLU A 193 -26.19 -14.35 1.47
N LEU A 194 -25.31 -14.33 0.46
CA LEU A 194 -25.57 -14.84 -0.89
C LEU A 194 -24.83 -16.16 -1.19
N ALA A 195 -24.06 -16.68 -0.23
CA ALA A 195 -23.28 -17.92 -0.37
C ALA A 195 -24.02 -19.18 0.16
N ARG A 196 -25.35 -19.09 0.34
CA ARG A 196 -26.25 -20.21 0.61
C ARG A 196 -27.06 -20.53 -0.63
#